data_AF-A0A161ZXH6-F1
#
_entry.id   AF-A0A161ZXH6-F1
#
_cell.length_a   1.000
_cell.length_b   1.000
_cell.length_c   1.000
_cell.angle_alpha   90.00
_cell.angle_beta   90.00
_cell.angle_gamma   90.00
#
_symmetry.space_group_name_H-M   'P 1'
#
loop_
_entity.id
_entity.type
_entity.pdbx_description
1 polymer ?
#
loop_
_entity_poly.entity_id
_entity_poly.type
_entity_poly.pdbx_seq_one_letter_code
_entity_poly.pdbx_strand_id
1 'polypeptide(L)'
;MADRVFPTKPATNGVPAAAKTNGTAAANPPFPATKAQVYNANRPAYRPQPYHDRRRRSFCCSCFLWTTLLIIILLVLAAATGGVLYLLYRPHRPSFSLTSLKITRFNLSSSSHLTSNFNLTVTSRNPNKKITFIYNPINILVTSNGVNLGAGEFPAFTHGGKNTTVLKTKLISAGESVDGAALKNKKLLPLHIELDTKVKVKIGSMKSKKVGIRVKCSGIKASLPTGKSPTVAATANAKCDVDLRIKIWKWTVG
;
A
#
# COMPACT_ATOMS: atom_id res chain seq x y z
N MET A 1 8.09 26.40 -48.05
CA MET A 1 9.25 26.44 -48.95
C MET A 1 9.65 27.90 -49.11
N ALA A 2 10.83 28.27 -48.61
CA ALA A 2 11.41 29.60 -48.83
C ALA A 2 12.93 29.42 -48.86
N ASP A 3 13.47 29.34 -50.07
CA ASP A 3 14.89 29.35 -50.37
C ASP A 3 15.52 30.70 -50.00
N ARG A 4 16.71 30.67 -49.42
CA ARG A 4 17.55 31.85 -49.24
C ARG A 4 18.86 31.67 -49.99
N VAL A 5 18.92 32.39 -51.10
CA VAL A 5 20.05 32.66 -51.99
C VAL A 5 21.17 33.38 -51.25
N PHE A 6 22.42 33.01 -51.51
CA PHE A 6 23.60 33.83 -51.26
C PHE A 6 24.37 34.06 -52.57
N PRO A 7 24.86 35.30 -52.84
CA PRO A 7 25.39 35.68 -54.15
C PRO A 7 26.88 35.34 -54.34
N THR A 8 27.22 34.99 -55.57
CA THR A 8 28.57 34.83 -56.13
C THR A 8 29.21 36.19 -56.41
N LYS A 9 30.54 36.30 -56.18
CA LYS A 9 31.35 37.44 -56.65
C LYS A 9 32.14 37.04 -57.91
N PRO A 10 32.16 37.88 -58.96
CA PRO A 10 32.86 37.57 -60.21
C PRO A 10 34.33 38.04 -60.20
N ALA A 11 35.14 37.31 -60.97
CA ALA A 11 36.48 37.68 -61.39
C ALA A 11 36.43 38.77 -62.47
N THR A 12 37.37 39.71 -62.46
CA THR A 12 37.65 40.59 -63.60
C THR A 12 39.14 40.85 -63.72
N ASN A 13 39.71 40.35 -64.82
CA ASN A 13 40.97 40.80 -65.41
C ASN A 13 40.73 42.12 -66.15
N GLY A 14 41.69 43.03 -66.11
CA GLY A 14 41.69 44.24 -66.94
C GLY A 14 43.08 44.88 -66.99
N VAL A 15 43.76 44.70 -68.13
CA VAL A 15 44.91 45.51 -68.59
C VAL A 15 44.35 46.59 -69.52
N PRO A 16 44.95 47.79 -69.61
CA PRO A 16 45.72 48.06 -70.83
C PRO A 16 47.00 48.92 -70.68
N ALA A 17 47.91 48.61 -71.62
CA ALA A 17 49.05 49.29 -72.23
C ALA A 17 49.43 50.77 -71.94
N ALA A 18 50.74 50.92 -71.68
CA ALA A 18 51.77 51.76 -72.36
C ALA A 18 51.64 53.29 -72.52
N ALA A 19 52.63 54.00 -71.95
CA ALA A 19 53.21 55.22 -72.52
C ALA A 19 54.73 55.27 -72.25
N LYS A 20 55.50 55.60 -73.30
CA LYS A 20 56.97 55.72 -73.35
C LYS A 20 57.45 57.06 -72.76
N THR A 21 58.68 57.10 -72.25
CA THR A 21 59.64 58.21 -72.50
C THR A 21 61.06 57.82 -72.05
N ASN A 22 62.04 58.47 -72.69
CA ASN A 22 63.42 58.06 -72.90
C ASN A 22 64.38 58.28 -71.71
N GLY A 23 65.48 57.52 -71.68
CA GLY A 23 66.67 57.85 -70.89
C GLY A 23 67.73 56.75 -70.94
N THR A 24 68.83 57.02 -71.62
CA THR A 24 69.93 56.12 -71.99
C THR A 24 70.91 55.77 -70.86
N ALA A 25 71.58 54.61 -71.07
CA ALA A 25 72.95 54.24 -70.67
C ALA A 25 73.20 53.66 -69.26
N ALA A 26 73.54 52.37 -69.20
CA ALA A 26 74.89 51.88 -68.84
C ALA A 26 74.85 50.34 -68.60
N ALA A 27 75.80 49.62 -69.21
CA ALA A 27 76.00 48.17 -69.09
C ALA A 27 76.95 47.82 -67.93
N ASN A 28 76.78 46.63 -67.31
CA ASN A 28 77.79 45.71 -66.69
C ASN A 28 77.08 44.65 -65.77
N PRO A 29 77.72 43.53 -65.36
CA PRO A 29 77.79 42.21 -66.02
C PRO A 29 77.10 41.08 -65.19
N PRO A 30 77.08 39.79 -65.65
CA PRO A 30 76.26 38.72 -65.06
C PRO A 30 76.98 37.79 -64.04
N PHE A 31 76.15 37.06 -63.27
CA PHE A 31 76.40 35.84 -62.44
C PHE A 31 76.77 36.04 -60.94
N PRO A 32 76.55 35.03 -60.03
CA PRO A 32 76.15 33.62 -60.24
C PRO A 32 75.01 33.07 -59.34
N ALA A 33 74.72 31.77 -59.54
CA ALA A 33 73.65 30.93 -59.00
C ALA A 33 73.32 31.08 -57.49
N THR A 34 72.03 31.27 -57.21
CA THR A 34 71.46 31.21 -55.86
C THR A 34 71.60 29.80 -55.28
N LYS A 35 72.42 29.66 -54.24
CA LYS A 35 72.36 28.52 -53.32
C LYS A 35 70.93 28.39 -52.78
N ALA A 36 70.35 27.20 -52.85
CA ALA A 36 69.10 26.89 -52.18
C ALA A 36 69.30 27.07 -50.67
N GLN A 37 68.82 28.20 -50.14
CA GLN A 37 68.77 28.41 -48.71
C GLN A 37 67.70 27.49 -48.13
N VAL A 38 68.15 26.52 -47.34
CA VAL A 38 67.30 25.65 -46.55
C VAL A 38 66.52 26.55 -45.59
N TYR A 39 65.25 26.77 -45.90
CA TYR A 39 64.40 27.66 -45.12
C TYR A 39 64.16 27.03 -43.74
N ASN A 40 64.91 27.54 -42.76
CA ASN A 40 64.50 27.77 -41.38
C ASN A 40 63.76 26.61 -40.67
N ALA A 41 64.51 25.70 -40.05
CA ALA A 41 64.03 24.59 -39.21
C ALA A 41 63.43 25.02 -37.85
N ASN A 42 63.14 26.31 -37.65
CA ASN A 42 62.64 26.87 -36.39
C ASN A 42 61.21 27.43 -36.49
N ARG A 43 60.33 26.81 -37.29
CA ARG A 43 58.89 27.07 -37.14
C ARG A 43 58.37 26.21 -36.00
N PRO A 44 57.81 26.77 -34.91
CA PRO A 44 57.09 25.96 -33.95
C PRO A 44 55.99 25.23 -34.72
N ALA A 45 56.01 23.89 -34.68
CA ALA A 45 54.95 23.08 -35.25
C ALA A 45 53.64 23.63 -34.68
N TYR A 46 52.71 24.03 -35.56
CA TYR A 46 51.37 24.43 -35.17
C TYR A 46 50.77 23.26 -34.39
N ARG A 47 50.84 23.34 -33.06
CA ARG A 47 50.16 22.41 -32.18
C ARG A 47 48.72 22.84 -32.23
N PRO A 48 47.80 22.05 -32.84
CA PRO A 48 46.39 22.38 -32.76
C PRO A 48 46.08 22.53 -31.27
N GLN A 49 45.56 23.70 -30.89
CA GLN A 49 45.05 23.87 -29.54
C GLN A 49 44.06 22.74 -29.29
N PRO A 50 44.09 22.06 -28.13
CA PRO A 50 43.04 21.12 -27.82
C PRO A 50 41.75 21.91 -27.88
N TYR A 51 40.93 21.61 -28.89
CA TYR A 51 39.57 22.06 -28.94
C TYR A 51 38.99 21.62 -27.61
N HIS A 52 38.75 22.57 -26.69
CA HIS A 52 37.98 22.27 -25.52
C HIS A 52 36.62 21.87 -26.07
N ASP A 53 36.38 20.56 -26.16
CA ASP A 53 35.06 20.00 -26.33
C ASP A 53 34.23 20.68 -25.27
N ARG A 54 33.45 21.66 -25.72
CA ARG A 54 32.49 22.37 -24.90
C ARG A 54 31.49 21.28 -24.60
N ARG A 55 31.75 20.53 -23.52
CA ARG A 55 30.98 19.38 -23.05
C ARG A 55 29.56 19.77 -23.31
N ARG A 56 28.92 19.12 -24.29
CA ARG A 56 27.49 19.23 -24.52
C ARG A 56 26.88 18.78 -23.21
N ARG A 57 26.68 19.73 -22.30
CA ARG A 57 26.30 19.49 -20.92
C ARG A 57 24.82 19.16 -20.99
N SER A 58 24.61 17.88 -21.28
CA SER A 58 23.42 17.08 -21.06
C SER A 58 22.16 17.93 -20.84
N PHE A 59 21.51 18.31 -21.94
CA PHE A 59 20.11 18.73 -21.91
C PHE A 59 19.21 17.64 -21.30
N CYS A 60 19.68 16.38 -21.26
CA CYS A 60 19.07 15.29 -20.50
C CYS A 60 19.09 15.54 -18.98
N CYS A 61 20.22 15.94 -18.39
CA CYS A 61 20.35 16.06 -16.93
C CYS A 61 19.44 17.13 -16.32
N SER A 62 19.20 18.24 -17.01
CA SER A 62 18.26 19.26 -16.53
C SER A 62 16.82 18.71 -16.53
N CYS A 63 16.37 18.09 -17.62
CA CYS A 63 15.02 17.48 -17.68
C CYS A 63 14.81 16.39 -16.61
N PHE A 64 15.82 15.57 -16.31
CA PHE A 64 15.74 14.59 -15.22
C PHE A 64 15.68 15.25 -13.83
N LEU A 65 16.39 16.36 -13.61
CA LEU A 65 16.34 17.10 -12.33
C LEU A 65 15.00 17.79 -12.12
N TRP A 66 14.42 18.39 -13.17
CA TRP A 66 13.10 19.04 -13.08
C TRP A 66 11.97 18.03 -12.93
N THR A 67 12.04 16.89 -13.63
CA THR A 67 11.03 15.82 -13.47
C THR A 67 11.11 15.15 -12.10
N THR A 68 12.32 14.88 -11.58
CA THR A 68 12.48 14.34 -10.22
C THR A 68 12.02 15.33 -9.15
N LEU A 69 12.32 16.62 -9.30
CA LEU A 69 11.83 17.66 -8.40
C LEU A 69 10.29 17.76 -8.43
N LEU A 70 9.67 17.67 -9.60
CA LEU A 70 8.22 17.64 -9.74
C LEU A 70 7.62 16.41 -9.04
N ILE A 71 8.20 15.23 -9.23
CA ILE A 71 7.76 14.00 -8.55
C ILE A 71 7.87 14.14 -7.03
N ILE A 72 8.96 14.72 -6.53
CA ILE A 72 9.14 14.97 -5.09
C ILE A 72 8.05 15.92 -4.58
N ILE A 73 7.78 17.03 -5.27
CA ILE A 73 6.70 17.96 -4.90
C ILE A 73 5.35 17.25 -4.87
N LEU A 74 5.02 16.45 -5.89
CA LEU A 74 3.78 15.68 -5.93
C LEU A 74 3.68 14.69 -4.76
N LEU A 75 4.79 14.03 -4.41
CA LEU A 75 4.85 13.09 -3.28
C LEU A 75 4.63 13.84 -1.96
N VAL A 76 5.25 15.00 -1.77
CA VAL A 76 5.05 15.86 -0.58
C VAL A 76 3.60 16.33 -0.49
N LEU A 77 3.00 16.79 -1.59
CA LEU A 77 1.60 17.19 -1.62
C LEU A 77 0.65 16.02 -1.33
N ALA A 78 0.93 14.84 -1.89
CA ALA A 78 0.17 13.63 -1.62
C ALA A 78 0.29 13.20 -0.16
N ALA A 79 1.50 13.26 0.43
CA ALA A 79 1.74 12.95 1.83
C ALA A 79 1.05 13.96 2.76
N ALA A 80 1.11 15.25 2.46
CA ALA A 80 0.42 16.29 3.22
C ALA A 80 -1.11 16.10 3.17
N THR A 81 -1.67 15.90 1.98
CA THR A 81 -3.10 15.64 1.79
C THR A 81 -3.53 14.36 2.51
N GLY A 82 -2.74 13.29 2.39
CA GLY A 82 -2.96 12.03 3.09
C GLY A 82 -2.93 12.19 4.60
N GLY A 83 -1.98 12.98 5.13
CA GLY A 83 -1.86 13.31 6.55
C GLY A 83 -3.06 14.07 7.07
N VAL A 84 -3.51 15.10 6.35
CA VAL A 84 -4.73 15.86 6.71
C VAL A 84 -5.95 14.94 6.72
N LEU A 85 -6.13 14.10 5.70
CA LEU A 85 -7.24 13.14 5.65
C LEU A 85 -7.16 12.14 6.81
N TYR A 86 -5.98 11.62 7.13
CA TYR A 86 -5.78 10.72 8.26
C TYR A 86 -6.17 11.37 9.59
N LEU A 87 -5.77 12.63 9.82
CA LEU A 87 -6.11 13.38 11.02
C LEU A 87 -7.61 13.74 11.10
N LEU A 88 -8.27 13.97 9.97
CA LEU A 88 -9.71 14.26 9.92
C LEU A 88 -10.59 13.03 10.11
N TYR A 89 -10.18 11.88 9.56
CA TYR A 89 -10.99 10.65 9.61
C TYR A 89 -10.64 9.74 10.80
N ARG A 90 -9.40 9.82 11.33
CA ARG A 90 -8.86 8.98 12.42
C ARG A 90 -9.47 7.57 12.43
N PRO A 91 -9.17 6.74 11.42
CA PRO A 91 -9.78 5.42 11.30
C PRO A 91 -9.42 4.59 12.53
N HIS A 92 -10.42 4.33 13.36
CA HIS A 92 -10.29 3.53 14.55
C HIS A 92 -11.00 2.19 14.34
N ARG A 93 -10.48 1.12 14.93
CA ARG A 93 -11.07 -0.21 14.78
C ARG A 93 -12.34 -0.29 15.65
N PRO A 94 -13.41 -0.93 15.19
CA PRO A 94 -14.56 -1.22 16.04
C PRO A 94 -14.12 -2.19 17.14
N SER A 95 -14.63 -2.00 18.36
CA SER A 95 -14.33 -2.84 19.51
C SER A 95 -15.51 -3.77 19.80
N PHE A 96 -15.23 -5.05 20.00
CA PHE A 96 -16.20 -6.06 20.42
C PHE A 96 -15.91 -6.47 21.85
N SER A 97 -16.96 -6.59 22.65
CA SER A 97 -16.86 -7.00 24.05
C SER A 97 -17.95 -8.01 24.37
N LEU A 98 -17.59 -9.05 25.12
CA LEU A 98 -18.58 -10.02 25.62
C LEU A 98 -19.24 -9.46 26.87
N THR A 99 -20.55 -9.19 26.78
CA THR A 99 -21.31 -8.63 27.88
C THR A 99 -21.76 -9.73 28.83
N SER A 100 -22.38 -10.77 28.31
CA SER A 100 -22.83 -11.90 29.13
C SER A 100 -22.95 -13.17 28.30
N LEU A 101 -22.56 -14.29 28.91
CA LEU A 101 -22.83 -15.62 28.38
C LEU A 101 -23.57 -16.42 29.46
N LYS A 102 -24.79 -16.83 29.16
CA LYS A 102 -25.65 -17.59 30.08
C LYS A 102 -25.90 -18.98 29.52
N ILE A 103 -25.51 -19.99 30.28
CA ILE A 103 -25.69 -21.41 29.98
C ILE A 103 -27.03 -21.83 30.54
N THR A 104 -27.99 -22.12 29.67
CA THR A 104 -29.34 -22.52 30.09
C THR A 104 -29.52 -24.02 30.14
N ARG A 105 -28.87 -24.75 29.23
CA ARG A 105 -28.85 -26.21 29.22
C ARG A 105 -27.47 -26.69 28.83
N PHE A 106 -26.98 -27.69 29.53
CA PHE A 106 -25.79 -28.42 29.15
C PHE A 106 -25.98 -29.86 29.60
N ASN A 107 -26.11 -30.77 28.64
CA ASN A 107 -26.28 -32.18 28.89
C ASN A 107 -25.34 -32.97 27.98
N LEU A 108 -24.55 -33.85 28.57
CA LEU A 108 -23.65 -34.74 27.87
C LEU A 108 -24.13 -36.17 28.14
N SER A 109 -24.64 -36.82 27.11
CA SER A 109 -25.13 -38.20 27.19
C SER A 109 -23.97 -39.18 27.39
N SER A 110 -24.30 -40.36 27.93
CA SER A 110 -23.39 -41.50 28.06
C SER A 110 -22.78 -41.90 26.72
N SER A 111 -23.55 -41.76 25.64
CA SER A 111 -23.17 -41.99 24.24
C SER A 111 -22.39 -40.83 23.60
N SER A 112 -21.83 -39.92 24.39
CA SER A 112 -21.00 -38.80 23.92
C SER A 112 -21.73 -37.78 23.02
N HIS A 113 -23.07 -37.77 23.06
CA HIS A 113 -23.87 -36.72 22.43
C HIS A 113 -24.00 -35.52 23.37
N LEU A 114 -23.61 -34.35 22.88
CA LEU A 114 -23.76 -33.10 23.61
C LEU A 114 -25.00 -32.34 23.14
N THR A 115 -25.79 -31.90 24.11
CA THR A 115 -26.89 -30.97 23.91
C THR A 115 -26.67 -29.76 24.79
N SER A 116 -26.59 -28.59 24.18
CA SER A 116 -26.31 -27.35 24.90
C SER A 116 -27.19 -26.20 24.41
N ASN A 117 -27.42 -25.24 25.28
CA ASN A 117 -28.11 -24.01 24.94
C ASN A 117 -27.49 -22.83 25.70
N PHE A 118 -26.92 -21.90 24.93
CA PHE A 118 -26.29 -20.69 25.44
C PHE A 118 -27.05 -19.45 24.97
N ASN A 119 -27.29 -18.50 25.85
CA ASN A 119 -27.68 -17.15 25.49
C ASN A 119 -26.43 -16.27 25.49
N LEU A 120 -26.05 -15.79 24.30
CA LEU A 120 -24.90 -14.93 24.11
C LEU A 120 -25.35 -13.49 23.93
N THR A 121 -24.72 -12.57 24.66
CA THR A 121 -24.85 -11.12 24.48
C THR A 121 -23.48 -10.50 24.24
N VAL A 122 -23.33 -9.86 23.07
CA VAL A 122 -22.11 -9.19 22.63
C VAL A 122 -22.40 -7.72 22.40
N THR A 123 -21.55 -6.84 22.92
CA THR A 123 -21.63 -5.41 22.65
C THR A 123 -20.56 -5.02 21.64
N SER A 124 -21.00 -4.46 20.51
CA SER A 124 -20.14 -3.89 19.49
C SER A 124 -20.18 -2.36 19.57
N ARG A 125 -19.01 -1.71 19.60
CA ARG A 125 -18.89 -0.25 19.65
C ARG A 125 -18.10 0.25 18.45
N ASN A 126 -18.68 1.20 17.72
CA ASN A 126 -18.02 1.89 16.62
C ASN A 126 -17.59 3.29 17.10
N PRO A 127 -16.31 3.52 17.39
CA PRO A 127 -15.83 4.82 17.85
C PRO A 127 -15.73 5.88 16.73
N ASN A 128 -15.81 5.48 15.47
CA ASN A 128 -15.65 6.39 14.33
C ASN A 128 -16.90 7.25 14.13
N LYS A 129 -16.75 8.55 13.88
CA LYS A 129 -17.90 9.44 13.59
C LYS A 129 -18.37 9.35 12.13
N LYS A 130 -17.44 9.22 11.19
CA LYS A 130 -17.69 9.31 9.74
C LYS A 130 -17.62 7.97 9.00
N ILE A 131 -17.37 6.88 9.73
CA ILE A 131 -17.23 5.53 9.17
C ILE A 131 -18.39 4.67 9.65
N THR A 132 -19.13 4.13 8.69
CA THR A 132 -20.21 3.18 8.93
C THR A 132 -19.75 1.79 8.51
N PHE A 133 -19.90 0.81 9.40
CA PHE A 133 -19.60 -0.59 9.09
C PHE A 133 -20.90 -1.32 8.75
N ILE A 134 -20.92 -2.02 7.64
CA ILE A 134 -22.05 -2.86 7.23
C ILE A 134 -21.60 -4.31 7.40
N TYR A 135 -22.14 -4.98 8.42
CA TYR A 135 -21.84 -6.35 8.75
C TYR A 135 -22.79 -7.27 8.00
N ASN A 136 -22.23 -8.29 7.34
CA ASN A 136 -22.99 -9.45 6.92
C ASN A 136 -23.43 -10.25 8.16
N PRO A 137 -24.29 -11.28 7.97
CA PRO A 137 -24.59 -12.17 9.07
C PRO A 137 -23.31 -12.74 9.70
N ILE A 138 -23.32 -12.84 11.03
CA ILE A 138 -22.14 -13.20 11.82
C ILE A 138 -22.32 -14.62 12.31
N ASN A 139 -21.50 -15.54 11.84
CA ASN A 139 -21.48 -16.92 12.30
C ASN A 139 -20.73 -17.00 13.62
N ILE A 140 -21.28 -17.74 14.58
CA ILE A 140 -20.74 -17.86 15.92
C ILE A 140 -20.47 -19.33 16.18
N LEU A 141 -19.27 -19.60 16.70
CA LEU A 141 -18.86 -20.92 17.13
C LEU A 141 -18.33 -20.82 18.56
N VAL A 142 -18.84 -21.68 19.44
CA VAL A 142 -18.35 -21.79 20.82
C VAL A 142 -17.62 -23.11 20.95
N THR A 143 -16.37 -23.05 21.35
CA THR A 143 -15.54 -24.23 21.56
C THR A 143 -14.97 -24.27 22.96
N SER A 144 -14.66 -25.47 23.44
CA SER A 144 -13.89 -25.68 24.66
C SER A 144 -12.93 -26.85 24.49
N ASN A 145 -11.65 -26.63 24.77
CA ASN A 145 -10.60 -27.65 24.64
C ASN A 145 -10.64 -28.38 23.27
N GLY A 146 -10.95 -27.66 22.19
CA GLY A 146 -11.06 -28.24 20.83
C GLY A 146 -12.42 -28.86 20.50
N VAL A 147 -13.35 -28.93 21.44
CA VAL A 147 -14.69 -29.48 21.26
C VAL A 147 -15.70 -28.38 20.92
N ASN A 148 -16.51 -28.59 19.88
CA ASN A 148 -17.63 -27.70 19.56
C ASN A 148 -18.74 -27.87 20.60
N LEU A 149 -19.09 -26.77 21.26
CA LEU A 149 -20.17 -26.75 22.24
C LEU A 149 -21.44 -26.18 21.66
N GLY A 150 -21.41 -25.47 20.53
CA GLY A 150 -22.60 -24.91 19.92
C GLY A 150 -22.30 -23.83 18.90
N ALA A 151 -23.23 -23.69 17.97
CA ALA A 151 -23.19 -22.71 16.91
C ALA A 151 -24.44 -21.82 16.92
N GLY A 152 -24.33 -20.67 16.28
CA GLY A 152 -25.46 -19.78 16.04
C GLY A 152 -25.06 -18.62 15.17
N GLU A 153 -25.95 -17.65 15.03
CA GLU A 153 -25.75 -16.54 14.11
C GLU A 153 -26.32 -15.23 14.66
N PHE A 154 -25.69 -14.11 14.34
CA PHE A 154 -26.31 -12.79 14.43
C PHE A 154 -26.77 -12.33 13.05
N PRO A 155 -27.96 -11.71 12.95
CA PRO A 155 -28.43 -11.16 11.68
C PRO A 155 -27.50 -10.04 11.19
N ALA A 156 -27.52 -9.80 9.88
CA ALA A 156 -26.80 -8.69 9.29
C ALA A 156 -27.27 -7.36 9.89
N PHE A 157 -26.34 -6.45 10.18
CA PHE A 157 -26.68 -5.14 10.73
C PHE A 157 -25.74 -4.05 10.22
N THR A 158 -26.24 -2.82 10.24
CA THR A 158 -25.46 -1.63 9.89
C THR A 158 -25.08 -0.89 11.17
N HIS A 159 -23.79 -0.70 11.36
CA HIS A 159 -23.21 -0.06 12.51
C HIS A 159 -22.77 1.37 12.14
N GLY A 160 -23.68 2.32 12.35
CA GLY A 160 -23.43 3.74 12.15
C GLY A 160 -22.29 4.29 13.00
N GLY A 161 -21.86 5.52 12.68
CA GLY A 161 -20.80 6.18 13.42
C GLY A 161 -21.16 6.50 14.87
N LYS A 162 -20.20 6.39 15.79
CA LYS A 162 -20.35 6.60 17.24
C LYS A 162 -21.50 5.81 17.89
N ASN A 163 -21.87 4.68 17.29
CA ASN A 163 -22.98 3.87 17.78
C ASN A 163 -22.47 2.65 18.57
N THR A 164 -23.25 2.22 19.55
CA THR A 164 -23.02 1.01 20.34
C THR A 164 -24.23 0.09 20.15
N THR A 165 -24.01 -1.09 19.60
CA THR A 165 -25.07 -2.06 19.34
C THR A 165 -24.89 -3.30 20.23
N VAL A 166 -25.97 -3.70 20.88
CA VAL A 166 -26.02 -4.91 21.69
C VAL A 166 -26.68 -6.02 20.89
N LEU A 167 -25.92 -7.07 20.60
CA LEU A 167 -26.35 -8.23 19.83
C LEU A 167 -26.67 -9.37 20.79
N LYS A 168 -27.87 -9.95 20.65
CA LYS A 168 -28.33 -11.07 21.48
C LYS A 168 -28.74 -12.22 20.58
N THR A 169 -28.28 -13.43 20.89
CA THR A 169 -28.66 -14.64 20.15
C THR A 169 -28.57 -15.87 21.04
N LYS A 170 -29.22 -16.94 20.59
CA LYS A 170 -29.16 -18.26 21.21
C LYS A 170 -28.24 -19.15 20.40
N LEU A 171 -27.35 -19.85 21.07
CA LEU A 171 -26.45 -20.83 20.48
C LEU A 171 -26.89 -22.21 20.93
N ILE A 172 -26.99 -23.13 19.98
CA ILE A 172 -27.55 -24.46 20.21
C ILE A 172 -26.56 -25.48 19.67
N SER A 173 -26.31 -26.53 20.44
CA SER A 173 -25.76 -27.79 19.92
C SER A 173 -26.79 -28.88 20.19
N ALA A 174 -27.12 -29.66 19.17
CA ALA A 174 -28.12 -30.71 19.24
C ALA A 174 -27.52 -32.03 18.76
N GLY A 175 -27.08 -32.86 19.72
CA GLY A 175 -26.66 -34.23 19.45
C GLY A 175 -25.31 -34.36 18.75
N GLU A 176 -24.45 -33.36 18.84
CA GLU A 176 -23.11 -33.43 18.24
C GLU A 176 -22.26 -34.46 19.00
N SER A 177 -21.63 -35.38 18.27
CA SER A 177 -20.72 -36.36 18.86
C SER A 177 -19.43 -35.65 19.26
N VAL A 178 -19.14 -35.66 20.54
CA VAL A 178 -18.00 -34.94 21.09
C VAL A 178 -17.20 -35.83 22.02
N ASP A 179 -15.89 -35.57 22.11
CA ASP A 179 -15.05 -36.28 23.06
C ASP A 179 -15.45 -35.88 24.50
N GLY A 180 -16.27 -36.73 25.12
CA GLY A 180 -16.78 -36.52 26.47
C GLY A 180 -15.67 -36.50 27.52
N ALA A 181 -14.50 -37.08 27.27
CA ALA A 181 -13.40 -37.08 28.23
C ALA A 181 -12.86 -35.66 28.48
N ALA A 182 -12.85 -34.81 27.44
CA ALA A 182 -12.41 -33.41 27.54
C ALA A 182 -13.36 -32.53 28.38
N LEU A 183 -14.61 -32.99 28.60
CA LEU A 183 -15.70 -32.24 29.23
C LEU A 183 -16.13 -32.79 30.60
N LYS A 184 -16.05 -34.11 30.84
CA LYS A 184 -16.63 -34.80 32.01
C LYS A 184 -15.96 -34.46 33.36
N ASN A 185 -14.68 -34.09 33.36
CA ASN A 185 -13.89 -34.01 34.60
C ASN A 185 -13.63 -32.57 35.10
N LYS A 186 -14.28 -31.55 34.52
CA LYS A 186 -13.98 -30.16 34.83
C LYS A 186 -15.22 -29.43 35.35
N LYS A 187 -15.24 -29.09 36.64
CA LYS A 187 -16.27 -28.19 37.23
C LYS A 187 -16.30 -26.80 36.55
N LEU A 188 -15.16 -26.40 35.99
CA LEU A 188 -14.97 -25.13 35.31
C LEU A 188 -14.41 -25.36 33.91
N LEU A 189 -15.15 -24.92 32.90
CA LEU A 189 -14.86 -25.15 31.50
C LEU A 189 -14.36 -23.85 30.85
N PRO A 190 -13.15 -23.83 30.24
CA PRO A 190 -12.67 -22.68 29.49
C PRO A 190 -13.45 -22.60 28.17
N LEU A 191 -14.01 -21.44 27.86
CA LEU A 191 -14.75 -21.20 26.62
C LEU A 191 -13.96 -20.29 25.69
N HIS A 192 -13.99 -20.65 24.40
CA HIS A 192 -13.53 -19.84 23.30
C HIS A 192 -14.71 -19.54 22.39
N ILE A 193 -14.90 -18.28 22.04
CA ILE A 193 -15.96 -17.85 21.13
C ILE A 193 -15.29 -17.27 19.90
N GLU A 194 -15.65 -17.80 18.73
CA GLU A 194 -15.22 -17.31 17.45
C GLU A 194 -16.42 -16.73 16.69
N LEU A 195 -16.29 -15.50 16.23
CA LEU A 195 -17.29 -14.82 15.42
C LEU A 195 -16.70 -14.50 14.05
N ASP A 196 -17.29 -15.06 13.00
CA ASP A 196 -16.86 -14.89 11.62
C ASP A 196 -17.88 -14.10 10.82
N THR A 197 -17.43 -13.05 10.15
CA THR A 197 -18.30 -12.26 9.27
C THR A 197 -17.52 -11.55 8.16
N LYS A 198 -18.26 -10.92 7.25
CA LYS A 198 -17.73 -10.02 6.21
C LYS A 198 -18.25 -8.61 6.47
N VAL A 199 -17.34 -7.64 6.41
CA VAL A 199 -17.65 -6.23 6.63
C VAL A 199 -17.42 -5.42 5.36
N LYS A 200 -18.33 -4.48 5.09
CA LYS A 200 -18.06 -3.36 4.18
C LYS A 200 -17.92 -2.08 5.00
N VAL A 201 -16.95 -1.26 4.64
CA VAL A 201 -16.73 0.06 5.22
C VAL A 201 -17.37 1.09 4.29
N LYS A 202 -18.22 1.97 4.84
CA LYS A 202 -18.82 3.08 4.11
C LYS A 202 -18.30 4.40 4.70
N ILE A 203 -17.71 5.23 3.85
CA ILE A 203 -17.21 6.57 4.18
C ILE A 203 -17.90 7.56 3.24
N GLY A 204 -18.81 8.37 3.78
CA GLY A 204 -19.67 9.21 2.94
C GLY A 204 -20.47 8.38 1.93
N SER A 205 -20.33 8.69 0.65
CA SER A 205 -20.98 7.97 -0.46
C SER A 205 -20.18 6.75 -0.95
N MET A 206 -18.91 6.64 -0.58
CA MET A 206 -18.03 5.56 -1.04
C MET A 206 -18.19 4.31 -0.16
N LYS A 207 -18.23 3.13 -0.80
CA LYS A 207 -18.28 1.81 -0.14
C LYS A 207 -17.03 1.01 -0.51
N SER A 208 -16.39 0.39 0.48
CA SER A 208 -15.27 -0.52 0.27
C SER A 208 -15.74 -1.89 -0.25
N LYS A 209 -14.78 -2.68 -0.74
CA LYS A 209 -14.99 -4.13 -0.94
C LYS A 209 -15.28 -4.81 0.41
N LYS A 210 -15.92 -5.98 0.34
CA LYS A 210 -16.16 -6.84 1.51
C LYS A 210 -14.81 -7.40 1.99
N VAL A 211 -14.50 -7.21 3.27
CA VAL A 211 -13.34 -7.79 3.94
C VAL A 211 -13.82 -8.77 4.99
N GLY A 212 -13.21 -9.96 5.06
CA GLY A 212 -13.52 -10.93 6.11
C GLY A 212 -12.91 -10.47 7.44
N ILE A 213 -13.67 -10.59 8.53
CA ILE A 213 -13.17 -10.36 9.89
C ILE A 213 -13.50 -11.57 10.75
N ARG A 214 -12.64 -11.83 11.72
CA ARG A 214 -12.77 -12.92 12.67
C ARG A 214 -12.50 -12.37 14.06
N VAL A 215 -13.47 -12.45 14.95
CA VAL A 215 -13.33 -12.01 16.34
C VAL A 215 -13.15 -13.25 17.21
N LYS A 216 -12.06 -13.30 17.97
CA LYS A 216 -11.77 -14.39 18.90
C LYS A 216 -11.83 -13.87 20.31
N CYS A 217 -12.75 -14.40 21.11
CA CYS A 217 -12.86 -14.09 22.51
C CYS A 217 -12.34 -15.26 23.35
N SER A 218 -11.41 -14.96 24.26
CA SER A 218 -10.75 -15.92 25.15
C SER A 218 -10.79 -15.45 26.60
N GLY A 219 -10.41 -16.31 27.55
CA GLY A 219 -10.42 -15.98 28.99
C GLY A 219 -11.79 -16.11 29.66
N ILE A 220 -12.76 -16.72 28.98
CA ILE A 220 -14.11 -16.96 29.52
C ILE A 220 -14.08 -18.27 30.29
N LYS A 221 -14.58 -18.26 31.52
CA LYS A 221 -14.67 -19.46 32.36
C LYS A 221 -16.13 -19.72 32.71
N ALA A 222 -16.62 -20.89 32.36
CA ALA A 222 -18.00 -21.29 32.59
C ALA A 222 -18.07 -22.39 33.64
N SER A 223 -18.90 -22.20 34.67
CA SER A 223 -19.34 -23.30 35.51
C SER A 223 -20.53 -24.00 34.85
N LEU A 224 -20.54 -25.33 34.92
CA LEU A 224 -21.63 -26.13 34.40
C LEU A 224 -22.89 -25.92 35.25
N PRO A 225 -24.09 -25.84 34.64
CA PRO A 225 -25.33 -25.80 35.41
C PRO A 225 -25.56 -27.12 36.15
N THR A 226 -25.59 -27.06 37.47
CA THR A 226 -26.07 -28.15 38.33
C THR A 226 -27.60 -28.08 38.42
N GLY A 227 -28.28 -28.94 37.67
CA GLY A 227 -29.75 -29.03 37.67
C GLY A 227 -30.43 -28.14 36.64
N LYS A 228 -31.63 -27.61 36.96
CA LYS A 228 -32.46 -26.82 36.05
C LYS A 228 -32.14 -25.31 36.05
N SER A 229 -31.26 -24.86 36.95
CA SER A 229 -30.91 -23.45 37.09
C SER A 229 -29.85 -23.03 36.06
N PRO A 230 -30.07 -21.93 35.31
CA PRO A 230 -29.11 -21.46 34.33
C PRO A 230 -27.92 -20.79 35.00
N THR A 231 -26.73 -21.06 34.51
CA THR A 231 -25.47 -20.52 35.05
C THR A 231 -24.92 -19.41 34.16
N VAL A 232 -24.42 -18.33 34.76
CA VAL A 232 -23.74 -17.26 34.03
C VAL A 232 -22.25 -17.52 34.03
N ALA A 233 -21.62 -17.52 32.86
CA ALA A 233 -20.18 -17.68 32.75
C ALA A 233 -19.47 -16.39 33.19
N ALA A 234 -18.29 -16.55 33.78
CA ALA A 234 -17.43 -15.43 34.14
C ALA A 234 -16.82 -14.82 32.86
N THR A 235 -17.30 -13.63 32.50
CA THR A 235 -16.85 -12.85 31.33
C THR A 235 -15.97 -11.66 31.70
N ALA A 236 -15.72 -11.40 32.99
CA ALA A 236 -14.97 -10.22 33.45
C ALA A 236 -13.54 -10.13 32.89
N ASN A 237 -12.89 -11.26 32.68
CA ASN A 237 -11.53 -11.34 32.09
C ASN A 237 -11.55 -11.69 30.61
N ALA A 238 -12.70 -11.61 29.94
CA ALA A 238 -12.81 -11.98 28.54
C ALA A 238 -12.14 -10.94 27.65
N LYS A 239 -11.13 -11.37 26.88
CA LYS A 239 -10.46 -10.54 25.88
C LYS A 239 -10.91 -10.95 24.49
N CYS A 240 -11.37 -9.98 23.70
CA CYS A 240 -11.79 -10.19 22.33
C CYS A 240 -10.84 -9.47 21.36
N ASP A 241 -10.14 -10.26 20.55
CA ASP A 241 -9.24 -9.76 19.52
C ASP A 241 -9.90 -9.87 18.15
N VAL A 242 -9.68 -8.86 17.29
CA VAL A 242 -10.30 -8.76 15.96
C VAL A 242 -9.22 -8.94 14.90
N ASP A 243 -9.27 -10.07 14.20
CA ASP A 243 -8.36 -10.44 13.12
C ASP A 243 -9.00 -10.14 11.75
N LEU A 244 -8.21 -9.57 10.83
CA LEU A 244 -8.63 -9.41 9.43
C LEU A 244 -8.28 -10.68 8.65
N ARG A 245 -9.29 -11.28 8.01
CA ARG A 245 -9.09 -12.37 7.03
C ARG A 245 -8.81 -11.76 5.65
N ILE A 246 -7.61 -11.22 5.48
CA ILE A 246 -7.13 -10.79 4.17
C ILE A 246 -6.65 -12.04 3.44
N LYS A 247 -7.29 -12.38 2.31
CA LYS A 247 -6.69 -13.30 1.34
C LYS A 247 -5.58 -12.52 0.64
N ILE A 248 -4.36 -12.62 1.14
CA ILE A 248 -3.19 -12.11 0.43
C ILE A 248 -3.13 -12.92 -0.87
N TRP A 249 -3.24 -12.24 -2.00
CA TRP A 249 -3.03 -12.87 -3.30
C TRP A 249 -1.58 -13.35 -3.31
N LYS A 250 -1.37 -14.67 -3.26
CA LYS A 250 -0.07 -15.24 -3.56
C LYS A 250 0.15 -15.00 -5.05
N TRP A 251 0.87 -13.93 -5.39
CA TRP A 251 1.43 -13.77 -6.72
C TRP A 251 2.57 -14.79 -6.82
N THR A 252 2.27 -15.99 -7.30
CA THR A 252 3.29 -16.87 -7.86
C THR A 252 3.76 -16.23 -9.16
N VAL A 253 4.94 -15.63 -9.12
CA VAL A 253 5.70 -15.27 -10.32
C VAL A 253 6.20 -16.60 -10.89
N GLY A 254 5.60 -17.02 -12.00
CA GLY A 254 6.08 -18.14 -12.81
C GLY A 254 7.19 -17.69 -13.76
#